data_AF-A0A3E0DZE6-F1
#
_entry.id   AF-A0A3E0DZE6-F1
#
_cell.length_a   1.000
_cell.length_b   1.000
_cell.length_c   1.000
_cell.angle_alpha   90.00
_cell.angle_beta   90.00
_cell.angle_gamma   90.00
#
_symmetry.space_group_name_H-M   'P 1'
#
loop_
_entity.id
_entity.type
_entity.pdbx_description
1 polymer ?
#
loop_
_entity_poly.entity_id
_entity_poly.type
_entity_poly.pdbx_seq_one_letter_code
_entity_poly.pdbx_strand_id
1 'polypeptide(L)'
;MKFIQGTDRTQLALFPTCLDDSLEFDNETRLIDLFVNSIDLTSSGFDMDFIDNGRPAYHPGDLLRLFIYGYFCYLWSGTFL
;
A
#
# COMPACT_ATOMS: atom_id res chain seq x y z
N MET A 1 -4.36 14.47 12.43
CA MET A 1 -4.46 13.34 11.49
C MET A 1 -3.91 13.82 10.16
N LYS A 2 -2.65 13.50 9.85
CA LYS A 2 -1.83 14.20 8.82
C LYS A 2 -1.93 13.57 7.41
N PHE A 3 -2.45 12.34 7.30
CA PHE A 3 -2.44 11.54 6.08
C PHE A 3 -3.83 11.08 5.64
N ILE A 4 -4.01 10.88 4.33
CA ILE A 4 -5.18 10.19 3.76
C ILE A 4 -5.18 8.75 4.28
N GLN A 5 -6.26 8.34 4.96
CA GLN A 5 -6.47 6.96 5.38
C GLN A 5 -7.21 6.20 4.27
N GLY A 6 -6.72 5.01 3.94
CA GLY A 6 -7.41 4.08 3.07
C GLY A 6 -8.55 3.34 3.77
N THR A 7 -9.32 2.58 3.01
CA THR A 7 -10.34 1.66 3.55
C THR A 7 -9.65 0.39 4.06
N ASP A 8 -10.09 -0.12 5.20
CA ASP A 8 -9.62 -1.40 5.74
C ASP A 8 -10.03 -2.55 4.81
N ARG A 9 -9.11 -3.46 4.51
CA ARG A 9 -9.34 -4.63 3.66
C ARG A 9 -10.21 -5.69 4.33
N THR A 10 -10.27 -5.67 5.66
CA THR A 10 -11.15 -6.55 6.45
C THR A 10 -12.58 -6.01 6.56
N GLN A 11 -12.83 -4.79 6.10
CA GLN A 11 -14.17 -4.22 6.08
C GLN A 11 -15.01 -4.91 4.99
N LEU A 12 -16.22 -5.37 5.38
CA LEU A 12 -17.21 -5.86 4.44
C LEU A 12 -17.59 -4.73 3.46
N ALA A 13 -17.41 -5.01 2.17
CA ALA A 13 -17.77 -4.09 1.09
C ALA A 13 -19.20 -4.38 0.60
N LEU A 14 -19.51 -4.01 -0.64
CA LEU A 14 -20.82 -4.27 -1.28
C LEU A 14 -21.11 -5.77 -1.49
N PHE A 15 -20.12 -6.64 -1.28
CA PHE A 15 -20.15 -8.09 -1.50
C PHE A 15 -20.02 -8.86 -0.18
N PRO A 16 -20.50 -10.12 -0.12
CA PRO A 16 -20.53 -10.91 1.13
C PRO A 16 -19.16 -11.33 1.68
N THR A 17 -18.06 -11.10 0.96
CA THR A 17 -16.68 -11.40 1.39
C THR A 17 -15.86 -10.12 1.47
N CYS A 18 -14.95 -10.04 2.45
CA CYS A 18 -14.03 -8.91 2.57
C CYS A 18 -12.97 -8.96 1.47
N LEU A 19 -12.30 -7.84 1.21
CA LEU A 19 -11.25 -7.80 0.20
C LEU A 19 -10.06 -8.70 0.60
N ASP A 20 -9.76 -8.80 1.90
CA ASP A 20 -8.72 -9.70 2.41
C ASP A 20 -9.04 -11.19 2.19
N ASP A 21 -10.33 -11.57 2.22
CA ASP A 21 -10.78 -12.96 2.01
C ASP A 21 -10.62 -13.40 0.54
N SER A 22 -10.51 -12.44 -0.39
CA SER A 22 -10.27 -12.72 -1.80
C SER A 22 -8.80 -13.00 -2.12
N LEU A 23 -7.90 -12.75 -1.18
CA LEU A 23 -6.46 -12.99 -1.33
C LEU A 23 -6.09 -14.36 -0.76
N GLU A 24 -5.35 -15.13 -1.54
CA GLU A 24 -4.74 -16.38 -1.06
C GLU A 24 -3.80 -16.11 0.13
N PHE A 25 -3.60 -17.14 0.97
CA PHE A 25 -2.73 -17.02 2.14
C PHE A 25 -1.26 -16.75 1.75
N ASP A 26 -0.80 -17.31 0.63
CA ASP A 26 0.57 -17.17 0.13
C ASP A 26 0.72 -16.02 -0.88
N ASN A 27 -0.24 -15.08 -0.91
CA ASN A 27 -0.19 -13.97 -1.84
C ASN A 27 0.94 -12.99 -1.49
N GLU A 28 1.69 -12.55 -2.49
CA GLU A 28 2.83 -11.65 -2.36
C GLU A 28 2.45 -10.31 -1.73
N THR A 29 1.19 -9.88 -1.86
CA THR A 29 0.66 -8.68 -1.22
C THR A 29 0.81 -8.75 0.31
N ARG A 30 0.60 -9.93 0.92
CA ARG A 30 0.78 -10.13 2.38
C ARG A 30 2.25 -9.99 2.77
N LEU A 31 3.17 -10.49 1.94
CA LEU A 31 4.61 -10.33 2.14
C LEU A 31 5.04 -8.85 2.04
N ILE A 32 4.52 -8.11 1.06
CA ILE A 32 4.79 -6.69 0.89
C ILE A 32 4.26 -5.89 2.09
N ASP A 33 3.07 -6.20 2.59
CA ASP A 33 2.52 -5.54 3.77
C ASP A 33 3.37 -5.78 5.02
N LEU A 34 3.79 -7.03 5.26
CA LEU A 34 4.69 -7.37 6.36
C LEU A 34 6.04 -6.65 6.24
N PHE A 35 6.61 -6.62 5.03
CA PHE A 35 7.88 -5.95 4.76
C PHE A 35 7.79 -4.45 5.04
N VAL A 36 6.80 -3.76 4.48
CA VAL A 36 6.65 -2.31 4.67
C VAL A 36 6.34 -1.96 6.14
N ASN A 37 5.54 -2.78 6.83
CA ASN A 37 5.25 -2.55 8.25
C ASN A 37 6.45 -2.81 9.16
N SER A 38 7.45 -3.57 8.70
CA SER A 38 8.69 -3.83 9.46
C SER A 38 9.73 -2.71 9.35
N ILE A 39 9.58 -1.80 8.38
CA ILE A 39 10.53 -0.70 8.13
C ILE A 39 10.14 0.51 8.96
N ASP A 40 11.10 1.03 9.72
CA ASP A 40 10.96 2.37 10.29
C ASP A 40 11.23 3.43 9.22
N LEU A 41 10.13 3.94 8.66
CA LEU A 41 10.14 4.94 7.59
C LEU A 41 10.82 6.24 8.02
N THR A 42 10.72 6.63 9.29
CA THR A 42 11.34 7.87 9.79
C THR A 42 12.87 7.77 9.77
N SER A 43 13.40 6.65 10.25
CA SER A 43 14.85 6.37 10.25
C SER A 43 15.42 6.14 8.86
N SER A 44 14.57 5.70 7.92
CA SER A 44 14.95 5.40 6.53
C SER A 44 15.05 6.65 5.65
N GLY A 45 14.83 7.85 6.22
CA GLY A 45 14.92 9.12 5.51
C GLY A 45 13.65 9.51 4.74
N PHE A 46 12.51 8.87 5.02
CA PHE A 46 11.23 9.35 4.50
C PHE A 46 10.78 10.57 5.30
N ASP A 47 10.40 11.62 4.58
CA ASP A 47 9.79 12.79 5.19
C ASP A 47 8.37 12.47 5.65
N MET A 48 8.07 12.80 6.92
CA MET A 48 6.76 12.64 7.55
C MET A 48 6.09 13.99 7.79
N ASP A 49 6.79 15.10 7.54
CA ASP A 49 6.33 16.45 7.81
C ASP A 49 5.75 17.12 6.57
N PHE A 50 4.47 16.84 6.35
CA PHE A 50 3.70 17.46 5.27
C PHE A 50 2.97 18.72 5.73
N ILE A 51 2.84 19.67 4.81
CA ILE A 51 2.15 20.94 5.02
C ILE A 51 0.64 20.69 5.19
N ASP A 52 0.04 21.24 6.24
CA ASP A 52 -1.40 21.08 6.56
C ASP A 52 -2.33 21.91 5.65
N ASN A 53 -1.78 22.81 4.82
CA ASN A 53 -2.56 23.65 3.92
C ASN A 53 -2.92 22.91 2.63
N GLY A 54 -4.12 22.31 2.59
CA GLY A 54 -4.71 21.77 1.37
C GLY A 54 -5.14 20.32 1.50
N ARG A 55 -4.96 19.53 0.43
CA ARG A 55 -5.29 18.10 0.45
C ARG A 55 -4.24 17.37 1.31
N PRO A 56 -4.65 16.54 2.29
CA PRO A 56 -3.70 15.78 3.09
C PRO A 56 -2.82 14.88 2.22
N ALA A 57 -1.57 14.70 2.61
CA ALA A 57 -0.63 13.85 1.89
C ALA A 57 -0.99 12.35 2.04
N TYR A 58 -0.49 11.52 1.14
CA TYR A 58 -0.52 10.07 1.33
C TYR A 58 0.56 9.65 2.34
N HIS A 59 0.31 8.58 3.08
CA HIS A 59 1.33 8.03 3.99
C HIS A 59 2.48 7.43 3.16
N PRO A 60 3.76 7.72 3.49
CA PRO A 60 4.89 7.23 2.70
C PRO A 60 4.99 5.70 2.66
N GLY A 61 4.49 5.01 3.70
CA GLY A 61 4.38 3.55 3.70
C GLY A 61 3.41 3.04 2.62
N ASP A 62 2.30 3.73 2.38
CA ASP A 62 1.35 3.33 1.34
C ASP A 62 1.94 3.56 -0.06
N LEU A 63 2.71 4.64 -0.24
CA LEU A 63 3.46 4.90 -1.46
C LEU A 63 4.54 3.83 -1.70
N LEU A 64 5.23 3.40 -0.63
CA LEU A 64 6.23 2.33 -0.72
C LEU A 64 5.60 0.98 -1.09
N ARG A 65 4.46 0.62 -0.49
CA ARG A 65 3.70 -0.59 -0.89
C ARG A 65 3.34 -0.53 -2.37
N LEU A 66 2.83 0.62 -2.84
CA LEU A 66 2.48 0.81 -4.26
C LEU A 66 3.70 0.68 -5.18
N PHE A 67 4.84 1.25 -4.79
CA PHE A 67 6.07 1.17 -5.56
C PHE A 67 6.57 -0.27 -5.70
N ILE A 68 6.61 -1.01 -4.58
CA ILE A 68 7.02 -2.41 -4.56
C ILE A 68 6.03 -3.26 -5.38
N TYR A 69 4.73 -3.05 -5.20
CA TYR A 69 3.70 -3.75 -5.97
C TYR A 69 3.84 -3.49 -7.47
N GLY A 70 4.06 -2.24 -7.89
CA GLY A 70 4.28 -1.89 -9.29
C GLY A 70 5.53 -2.55 -9.90
N TYR A 71 6.56 -2.78 -9.08
CA TYR A 71 7.76 -3.52 -9.48
C TYR A 71 7.49 -5.03 -9.60
N PHE A 72 6.83 -5.64 -8.61
CA PHE A 72 6.48 -7.06 -8.62
C PHE A 72 5.48 -7.42 -9.72
N CYS A 73 4.49 -6.57 -9.95
CA CYS A 73 3.40 -6.82 -10.89
C CYS A 73 3.80 -6.61 -12.36
N TYR A 74 5.10 -6.41 -12.67
CA TYR A 74 5.63 -6.15 -14.01
C TYR A 74 4.66 -5.32 -14.87
N LEU A 75 4.54 -4.01 -14.59
CA LEU A 75 4.00 -3.06 -15.57
C LEU A 75 4.79 -3.07 -16.91
N TRP A 76 5.84 -3.89 -17.01
CA TRP A 76 6.47 -4.36 -18.23
C TRP A 76 5.73 -5.55 -18.86
N SER A 77 4.44 -5.37 -19.20
CA SER A 77 3.89 -6.07 -20.37
C SER A 77 4.47 -5.41 -21.64
N GLY A 78 5.79 -5.51 -21.81
CA GLY A 78 6.56 -5.05 -22.97
C GLY A 78 6.75 -6.16 -24.00
N THR A 79 5.78 -7.05 -24.15
CA THR A 79 5.77 -8.04 -25.24
C THR A 79 4.37 -8.09 -25.81
N PHE A 80 4.06 -7.08 -26.63
CA PHE A 80 3.26 -7.31 -27.82
C PHE A 80 4.06 -8.29 -28.71
N LEU A 81 3.71 -9.57 -28.64
CA LEU A 81 3.89 -10.51 -29.74
C LEU A 81 2.55 -10.63 -30.47
#